data_AF-A0A2N0PEN0-F1
#
_entry.id   AF-A0A2N0PEN0-F1
#
_cell.length_a   1.000
_cell.length_b   1.000
_cell.length_c   1.000
_cell.angle_alpha   90.00
_cell.angle_beta   90.00
_cell.angle_gamma   90.00
#
_symmetry.space_group_name_H-M   'P 1'
#
loop_
_entity.id
_entity.type
_entity.pdbx_description
1 polymer ?
#
loop_
_entity_poly.entity_id
_entity_poly.type
_entity_poly.pdbx_seq_one_letter_code
_entity_poly.pdbx_strand_id
1 'polypeptide(L)'
;MISKNLIFLLPILVLLLNQVYVNAVAQDYVPRNIDIERSPKNILVGKYEPSSEYPGLKQITLGPKYLTAKNRDIQEDVDYRSLARVMELTTAAYNVNYEKFKNAAKENNIDLFICDAFVNQPCIDVANNLNKPVVGFTSFMQLMEPKPYKSDPVFGCNISLENEPFFERFRCALVQPLQIAYAYRPFTRQLNDIRDQMNIKSVSGKVSLALIDTFFGFELPQSLAPNVQVINDPY
;
A
#
# COMPACT_ATOMS: atom_id res chain seq x y z
N MET A 1 5.42 -26.26 40.83
CA MET A 1 6.31 -25.09 40.77
C MET A 1 6.77 -24.90 39.32
N ILE A 2 5.85 -24.44 38.45
CA ILE A 2 6.16 -24.19 37.04
C ILE A 2 6.93 -22.88 37.00
N SER A 3 8.19 -22.96 36.56
CA SER A 3 9.18 -21.90 36.76
C SER A 3 8.73 -20.57 36.14
N LYS A 4 8.88 -19.48 36.89
CA LYS A 4 8.64 -18.09 36.44
C LYS A 4 9.46 -17.69 35.20
N ASN A 5 10.43 -18.52 34.80
CA ASN A 5 11.26 -18.31 33.61
C ASN A 5 10.53 -18.64 32.29
N LEU A 6 9.46 -19.44 32.30
CA LEU A 6 8.74 -19.77 31.06
C LEU A 6 7.96 -18.58 30.49
N ILE A 7 7.47 -17.68 31.36
CA ILE A 7 6.72 -16.48 30.96
C ILE A 7 7.63 -15.45 30.29
N PHE A 8 8.91 -15.39 30.66
CA PHE A 8 9.90 -14.51 30.02
C PHE A 8 10.38 -15.02 28.65
N LEU A 9 10.27 -16.33 28.39
CA LEU A 9 10.64 -16.92 27.09
C LEU A 9 9.54 -16.74 26.03
N LEU A 10 8.28 -16.59 26.44
CA LEU A 10 7.14 -16.33 25.56
C LEU A 10 7.27 -15.04 24.73
N PRO A 11 7.58 -13.86 25.31
CA PRO A 11 7.77 -12.63 24.53
C PRO A 11 9.02 -12.70 23.64
N ILE A 12 10.08 -13.41 24.05
CA ILE A 12 11.27 -13.64 23.21
C ILE A 12 10.92 -14.55 22.02
N LEU A 13 10.13 -15.60 22.24
CA LEU A 13 9.64 -16.47 21.16
C LEU A 13 8.70 -15.72 20.21
N VAL A 14 7.85 -14.83 20.72
CA VAL A 14 7.00 -13.95 19.91
C VAL A 14 7.82 -12.92 19.13
N LEU A 15 8.87 -12.34 19.73
CA LEU A 15 9.83 -11.46 19.04
C LEU A 15 10.59 -12.20 17.93
N LEU A 16 11.01 -13.44 18.18
CA LEU A 16 11.69 -14.28 17.18
C LEU A 16 10.73 -14.70 16.07
N LEU A 17 9.47 -15.05 16.38
CA LEU A 17 8.44 -15.36 15.38
C LEU A 17 8.08 -14.11 14.54
N ASN A 18 8.04 -12.93 15.15
CA ASN A 18 7.85 -11.67 14.43
C ASN A 18 9.07 -11.30 13.57
N GLN A 19 10.30 -11.57 14.01
CA GLN A 19 11.47 -11.43 13.14
C GLN A 19 11.44 -12.41 11.96
N VAL A 20 10.93 -13.63 12.14
CA VAL A 20 10.75 -14.60 11.05
C VAL A 20 9.64 -14.17 10.08
N TYR A 21 8.56 -13.53 10.56
CA TYR A 21 7.50 -13.00 9.69
C TYR A 21 7.91 -11.70 8.98
N VAL A 22 8.71 -10.84 9.63
CA VAL A 22 9.25 -9.60 9.05
C VAL A 22 10.38 -9.88 8.05
N ASN A 23 11.12 -10.98 8.22
CA ASN A 23 12.17 -11.40 7.27
C ASN A 23 11.66 -12.20 6.06
N ALA A 24 10.34 -12.39 5.92
CA ALA A 24 9.74 -13.07 4.77
C ALA A 24 8.98 -12.11 3.84
N VAL A 25 9.52 -10.92 3.60
CA VAL A 25 9.35 -10.19 2.34
C VAL A 25 10.73 -9.72 1.90
N ALA A 26 11.62 -10.69 1.64
CA ALA A 26 12.76 -10.41 0.77
C ALA A 26 12.16 -10.04 -0.60
N GLN A 27 12.07 -8.74 -0.87
CA GLN A 27 11.72 -8.24 -2.18
C GLN A 27 12.84 -8.69 -3.13
N ASP A 28 12.63 -9.79 -3.86
CA ASP A 28 13.50 -10.19 -4.96
C ASP A 28 13.49 -9.04 -5.98
N TYR A 29 14.52 -8.21 -5.92
CA TYR A 29 14.66 -7.04 -6.78
C TYR A 29 14.72 -7.50 -8.23
N VAL A 30 13.80 -7.00 -9.06
CA VAL A 30 13.90 -7.17 -10.52
C VAL A 30 15.01 -6.22 -10.98
N PRO A 31 16.07 -6.72 -11.64
CA PRO A 31 17.14 -5.87 -12.13
C PRO A 31 16.58 -4.80 -13.07
N ARG A 32 17.02 -3.55 -12.88
CA ARG A 32 16.77 -2.43 -13.80
C ARG A 32 17.49 -2.66 -15.13
N ASN A 33 16.86 -3.43 -16.02
CA ASN A 33 17.09 -3.36 -17.47
C ASN A 33 15.82 -2.85 -18.16
N ILE A 34 15.22 -1.78 -17.61
CA ILE A 34 14.20 -1.01 -18.33
C ILE A 34 14.95 0.13 -18.99
N ASP A 35 15.01 0.13 -20.32
CA ASP A 35 15.56 1.22 -21.12
C ASP A 35 14.85 2.54 -20.76
N ILE A 36 15.50 3.37 -19.93
CA ILE A 36 15.01 4.69 -19.48
C ILE A 36 14.94 5.68 -20.67
N GLU A 37 15.47 5.33 -21.84
CA GLU A 37 15.48 6.18 -23.03
C GLU A 37 14.12 6.31 -23.74
N ARG A 38 13.11 5.52 -23.37
CA ARG A 38 11.77 5.62 -23.98
C ARG A 38 10.77 6.22 -23.00
N SER A 39 10.61 7.55 -23.05
CA SER A 39 9.53 8.23 -22.34
C SER A 39 8.18 7.56 -22.70
N PRO A 40 7.32 7.28 -21.71
CA PRO A 40 6.05 6.62 -21.95
C PRO A 40 5.18 7.50 -22.85
N LYS A 41 4.56 6.91 -23.89
CA LYS A 41 3.68 7.65 -24.79
C LYS A 41 2.24 7.64 -24.30
N ASN A 42 1.83 6.50 -23.72
CA ASN A 42 0.49 6.30 -23.19
C ASN A 42 0.55 5.90 -21.71
N ILE A 43 -0.11 6.68 -20.86
CA ILE A 43 -0.12 6.47 -19.40
C ILE A 43 -1.54 6.10 -18.98
N LEU A 44 -1.67 4.99 -18.26
CA LEU A 44 -2.93 4.63 -17.61
C LEU A 44 -2.84 5.05 -16.15
N VAL A 45 -3.69 6.00 -15.78
CA VAL A 45 -3.81 6.50 -14.42
C VAL A 45 -5.08 5.92 -13.80
N GLY A 46 -5.07 5.76 -12.49
CA GLY A 46 -6.29 5.69 -11.69
C GLY A 46 -7.27 6.85 -11.96
N LYS A 47 -8.25 7.07 -11.09
CA LYS A 47 -9.24 8.14 -11.29
C LYS A 47 -8.67 9.53 -11.00
N TYR A 48 -8.12 10.22 -12.00
CA TYR A 48 -7.59 11.59 -11.89
C TYR A 48 -7.95 12.48 -13.09
N GLU A 49 -7.95 13.80 -12.90
CA GLU A 49 -8.10 14.74 -14.01
C GLU A 49 -6.75 14.87 -14.75
N PRO A 50 -6.70 14.64 -16.07
CA PRO A 50 -5.46 14.77 -16.82
C PRO A 50 -4.90 16.19 -16.76
N SER A 51 -3.59 16.33 -16.53
CA SER A 51 -2.95 17.66 -16.55
C SER A 51 -2.92 18.24 -17.97
N SER A 52 -3.26 19.52 -18.09
CA SER A 52 -3.18 20.29 -19.34
C SER A 52 -1.74 20.71 -19.70
N GLU A 53 -0.81 20.60 -18.75
CA GLU A 53 0.59 21.02 -18.91
C GLU A 53 1.39 20.12 -19.87
N TYR A 54 0.93 18.88 -20.09
CA TYR A 54 1.62 17.89 -20.93
C TYR A 54 0.71 17.36 -22.04
N PRO A 55 0.36 18.18 -23.05
CA PRO A 55 -0.60 17.82 -24.09
C PRO A 55 -0.12 16.70 -25.03
N GLY A 56 1.19 16.46 -25.09
CA GLY A 56 1.78 15.36 -25.87
C GLY A 56 1.70 13.99 -25.20
N LEU A 57 1.33 13.92 -23.91
CA LEU A 57 1.16 12.67 -23.18
C LEU A 57 -0.30 12.24 -23.21
N LYS A 58 -0.57 11.09 -23.83
CA LYS A 58 -1.93 10.52 -23.80
C LYS A 58 -2.17 9.88 -22.44
N GLN A 59 -2.93 10.57 -21.61
CA GLN A 59 -3.34 10.11 -20.29
C GLN A 59 -4.73 9.47 -20.37
N ILE A 60 -4.86 8.27 -19.82
CA ILE A 60 -6.13 7.55 -19.76
C ILE A 60 -6.46 7.33 -18.29
N THR A 61 -7.49 8.01 -17.83
CA THR A 61 -7.98 7.87 -16.46
C THR A 61 -9.05 6.80 -16.40
N LEU A 62 -8.78 5.74 -15.63
CA LEU A 62 -9.77 4.74 -15.29
C LEU A 62 -9.74 4.50 -13.80
N GLY A 63 -10.90 4.55 -13.18
CA GLY A 63 -11.03 4.05 -11.83
C GLY A 63 -12.49 3.86 -11.46
N PRO A 64 -12.73 3.09 -10.40
CA PRO A 64 -14.04 3.01 -9.79
C PRO A 64 -14.49 4.39 -9.31
N LYS A 65 -15.80 4.68 -9.36
CA LYS A 65 -16.40 5.86 -8.72
C LYS A 65 -16.42 5.67 -7.19
N TYR A 66 -15.28 5.42 -6.56
CA TYR A 66 -15.26 5.41 -5.10
C TYR A 66 -15.27 6.84 -4.59
N LEU A 67 -16.38 7.14 -3.90
CA LEU A 67 -16.60 8.25 -2.99
C LEU A 67 -16.03 9.58 -3.48
N THR A 68 -16.87 10.35 -4.19
CA THR A 68 -16.84 11.79 -3.95
C THR A 68 -16.87 11.97 -2.43
N ALA A 69 -15.81 12.55 -1.87
CA ALA A 69 -15.78 13.02 -0.50
C ALA A 69 -16.79 14.17 -0.36
N LYS A 70 -18.08 13.85 -0.46
CA LYS A 70 -19.14 14.70 0.07
C LYS A 70 -19.29 14.26 1.51
N ASN A 71 -18.72 15.08 2.40
CA ASN A 71 -18.96 15.08 3.84
C ASN A 71 -18.26 13.94 4.61
N ARG A 72 -16.93 13.85 4.55
CA ARG A 72 -16.20 13.39 5.74
C ARG A 72 -15.65 14.63 6.41
N ASP A 73 -16.07 14.85 7.63
CA ASP A 73 -15.45 15.84 8.51
C ASP A 73 -13.97 15.47 8.59
N ILE A 74 -13.08 16.40 8.23
CA ILE A 74 -11.64 16.16 8.03
C ILE A 74 -10.91 15.88 9.39
N GLN A 75 -11.67 15.70 10.47
CA GLN A 75 -11.20 15.49 11.83
C GLN A 75 -11.64 14.16 12.46
N GLU A 76 -12.32 13.25 11.76
CA GLU A 76 -12.57 11.91 12.32
C GLU A 76 -11.30 11.05 12.25
N ASP A 77 -10.89 10.50 13.41
CA ASP A 77 -9.78 9.55 13.53
C ASP A 77 -9.87 8.47 12.44
N VAL A 78 -8.79 8.29 11.67
CA VAL A 78 -8.71 7.26 10.63
C VAL A 78 -8.66 5.89 11.29
N ASP A 79 -9.84 5.28 11.51
CA ASP A 79 -9.96 3.94 12.09
C ASP A 79 -9.61 2.86 11.04
N TYR A 80 -8.73 1.92 11.41
CA TYR A 80 -8.37 0.77 10.58
C TYR A 80 -9.61 -0.07 10.17
N ARG A 81 -10.71 -0.02 10.94
CA ARG A 81 -11.99 -0.64 10.58
C ARG A 81 -12.65 0.04 9.38
N SER A 82 -12.62 1.37 9.32
CA SER A 82 -13.10 2.14 8.18
C SER A 82 -12.30 1.82 6.91
N LEU A 83 -10.99 1.63 7.07
CA LEU A 83 -10.11 1.18 5.98
C LEU A 83 -10.41 -0.25 5.52
N ALA A 84 -10.70 -1.17 6.45
CA ALA A 84 -11.12 -2.53 6.11
C ALA A 84 -12.38 -2.57 5.25
N ARG A 85 -13.33 -1.64 5.50
CA ARG A 85 -14.54 -1.51 4.68
C ARG A 85 -14.25 -0.99 3.27
N VAL A 86 -13.30 -0.06 3.14
CA VAL A 86 -12.83 0.40 1.82
C VAL A 86 -12.21 -0.75 1.04
N MET A 87 -11.35 -1.53 1.68
CA MET A 87 -10.74 -2.72 1.10
C MET A 87 -11.80 -3.72 0.60
N GLU A 88 -12.82 -4.02 1.40
CA GLU A 88 -13.92 -4.93 1.02
C GLU A 88 -14.64 -4.46 -0.27
N LEU A 89 -14.93 -3.17 -0.37
CA LEU A 89 -15.56 -2.57 -1.57
C LEU A 89 -14.65 -2.68 -2.80
N THR A 90 -13.34 -2.50 -2.63
CA THR A 90 -12.38 -2.61 -3.73
C THR A 90 -12.23 -4.06 -4.21
N THR A 91 -12.23 -5.03 -3.29
CA THR A 91 -12.20 -6.47 -3.62
C THR A 91 -13.47 -6.93 -4.32
N ALA A 92 -14.64 -6.46 -3.87
CA ALA A 92 -15.90 -6.83 -4.51
C ALA A 92 -15.96 -6.41 -5.99
N ALA A 93 -15.29 -5.31 -6.37
CA ALA A 93 -15.21 -4.85 -7.75
C ALA A 93 -13.96 -5.33 -8.51
N TYR A 94 -13.13 -6.19 -7.90
CA TYR A 94 -11.82 -6.57 -8.44
C TYR A 94 -11.92 -7.10 -9.88
N ASN A 95 -12.76 -8.10 -10.14
CA ASN A 95 -12.87 -8.75 -11.46
C ASN A 95 -13.24 -7.75 -12.56
N VAL A 96 -14.23 -6.89 -12.27
CA VAL A 96 -14.72 -5.87 -13.19
C VAL A 96 -13.61 -4.85 -13.50
N ASN A 97 -12.90 -4.40 -12.47
CA ASN A 97 -11.82 -3.44 -12.62
C ASN A 97 -10.61 -4.05 -13.34
N TYR A 98 -10.26 -5.30 -13.04
CA TYR A 98 -9.16 -6.01 -13.68
C TYR A 98 -9.36 -6.11 -15.19
N GLU A 99 -10.52 -6.61 -15.65
CA GLU A 99 -10.80 -6.69 -17.10
C GLU A 99 -10.89 -5.30 -17.75
N LYS A 100 -11.42 -4.30 -17.03
CA LYS A 100 -11.44 -2.92 -17.51
C LYS A 100 -10.02 -2.36 -17.74
N PHE A 101 -9.12 -2.51 -16.78
CA PHE A 101 -7.73 -2.06 -16.92
C PHE A 101 -6.99 -2.84 -18.02
N LYS A 102 -7.18 -4.16 -18.08
CA LYS A 102 -6.57 -5.02 -19.09
C LYS A 102 -7.00 -4.67 -20.52
N ASN A 103 -8.29 -4.42 -20.75
CA ASN A 103 -8.81 -4.05 -22.06
C ASN A 103 -8.30 -2.67 -22.48
N ALA A 104 -8.38 -1.69 -21.58
CA ALA A 104 -7.87 -0.34 -21.85
C ALA A 104 -6.36 -0.34 -22.14
N ALA A 105 -5.60 -1.16 -21.41
CA ALA A 105 -4.16 -1.31 -21.63
C ALA A 105 -3.83 -1.80 -23.04
N LYS A 106 -4.59 -2.78 -23.54
CA LYS A 106 -4.43 -3.35 -24.89
C LYS A 106 -4.89 -2.38 -25.98
N GLU A 107 -6.10 -1.82 -25.84
CA GLU A 107 -6.70 -0.92 -26.83
C GLU A 107 -5.86 0.33 -27.06
N ASN A 108 -5.21 0.82 -26.00
CA ASN A 108 -4.48 2.09 -26.03
C ASN A 108 -2.97 1.94 -26.05
N ASN A 109 -2.44 0.71 -26.10
CA ASN A 109 -1.00 0.43 -26.06
C ASN A 109 -0.31 1.16 -24.88
N ILE A 110 -0.79 0.90 -23.67
CA ILE A 110 -0.28 1.53 -22.45
C ILE A 110 1.19 1.15 -22.22
N ASP A 111 2.01 2.15 -21.91
CA ASP A 111 3.44 2.01 -21.64
C ASP A 111 3.76 2.10 -20.14
N LEU A 112 2.96 2.83 -19.37
CA LEU A 112 3.15 3.06 -17.94
C LEU A 112 1.81 3.05 -17.20
N PHE A 113 1.79 2.40 -16.03
CA PHE A 113 0.67 2.41 -15.11
C PHE A 113 0.98 3.29 -13.90
N ILE A 114 0.00 4.08 -13.47
CA ILE A 114 0.03 4.84 -12.22
C ILE A 114 -1.17 4.42 -11.39
N CYS A 115 -0.92 3.70 -10.29
CA CYS A 115 -1.94 3.02 -9.51
C CYS A 115 -1.90 3.45 -8.04
N ASP A 116 -3.06 3.59 -7.41
CA ASP A 116 -3.13 3.71 -5.95
C ASP A 116 -2.70 2.37 -5.33
N ALA A 117 -1.63 2.39 -4.54
CA ALA A 117 -1.02 1.20 -3.97
C ALA A 117 -1.88 0.53 -2.89
N PHE A 118 -2.85 1.25 -2.34
CA PHE A 118 -3.75 0.76 -1.30
C PHE A 118 -5.06 0.22 -1.90
N VAL A 119 -5.80 1.04 -2.64
CA VAL A 119 -7.17 0.72 -3.07
C VAL A 119 -7.29 0.20 -4.51
N ASN A 120 -6.22 0.21 -5.30
CA ASN A 120 -6.27 -0.16 -6.73
C ASN A 120 -5.35 -1.35 -7.09
N GLN A 121 -5.44 -2.43 -6.31
CA GLN A 121 -4.77 -3.71 -6.58
C GLN A 121 -4.95 -4.24 -8.01
N PRO A 122 -6.15 -4.24 -8.65
CA PRO A 122 -6.29 -4.75 -10.01
C PRO A 122 -5.46 -3.96 -11.05
N CYS A 123 -5.20 -2.67 -10.84
CA CYS A 123 -4.33 -1.87 -11.72
C CYS A 123 -2.88 -2.37 -11.65
N ILE A 124 -2.39 -2.65 -10.44
CA ILE A 124 -1.03 -3.18 -10.20
C ILE A 124 -0.89 -4.59 -10.78
N ASP A 125 -1.89 -5.45 -10.55
CA ASP A 125 -1.86 -6.84 -11.00
C ASP A 125 -1.91 -6.93 -12.54
N VAL A 126 -2.70 -6.07 -13.21
CA VAL A 126 -2.68 -5.97 -14.68
C VAL A 126 -1.32 -5.53 -15.19
N ALA A 127 -0.73 -4.48 -14.60
CA ALA A 127 0.57 -3.97 -15.03
C ALA A 127 1.65 -5.05 -14.92
N ASN A 128 1.71 -5.73 -13.78
CA ASN A 128 2.65 -6.81 -13.53
C ASN A 128 2.44 -8.00 -14.48
N ASN A 129 1.19 -8.43 -14.70
CA ASN A 129 0.89 -9.53 -15.63
C ASN A 129 1.21 -9.18 -17.10
N LEU A 130 1.12 -7.90 -17.47
CA LEU A 130 1.51 -7.42 -18.80
C LEU A 130 3.01 -7.08 -18.90
N ASN A 131 3.79 -7.28 -17.84
CA ASN A 131 5.20 -6.87 -17.73
C ASN A 131 5.41 -5.39 -18.08
N LYS A 132 4.50 -4.53 -17.61
CA LYS A 132 4.56 -3.08 -17.79
C LYS A 132 5.03 -2.41 -16.50
N PRO A 133 5.82 -1.32 -16.58
CA PRO A 133 6.23 -0.57 -15.40
C PRO A 133 4.99 0.00 -14.70
N VAL A 134 5.00 -0.04 -13.36
CA VAL A 134 3.94 0.51 -12.52
C VAL A 134 4.52 1.39 -11.43
N VAL A 135 3.98 2.59 -11.35
CA VAL A 135 4.24 3.56 -10.28
C VAL A 135 3.06 3.47 -9.32
N GLY A 136 3.34 3.04 -8.09
CA GLY A 136 2.38 3.10 -7.00
C GLY A 136 2.37 4.49 -6.39
N PHE A 137 1.21 5.01 -6.01
CA PHE A 137 1.13 6.15 -5.11
C PHE A 137 0.23 5.84 -3.91
N THR A 138 0.52 6.44 -2.75
CA THR A 138 -0.30 6.28 -1.54
C THR A 138 0.03 7.38 -0.54
N SER A 139 -0.92 7.71 0.33
CA SER A 139 -0.68 8.57 1.50
C SER A 139 -0.31 7.77 2.77
N PHE A 140 -0.29 6.43 2.69
CA PHE A 140 0.01 5.55 3.81
C PHE A 140 1.47 5.05 3.76
N MET A 141 2.40 5.84 4.29
CA MET A 141 3.84 5.52 4.32
C MET A 141 4.14 4.12 4.90
N GLN A 142 3.42 3.72 5.95
CA GLN A 142 3.61 2.42 6.62
C GLN A 142 3.31 1.21 5.72
N LEU A 143 2.54 1.39 4.65
CA LEU A 143 2.26 0.28 3.72
C LEU A 143 3.43 -0.02 2.79
N MET A 144 4.22 1.00 2.47
CA MET A 144 5.33 0.88 1.50
C MET A 144 6.68 0.76 2.19
N GLU A 145 6.88 1.43 3.32
CA GLU A 145 8.15 1.47 4.05
C GLU A 145 7.88 1.54 5.57
N PRO A 146 7.46 0.43 6.20
CA PRO A 146 7.08 0.43 7.60
C PRO A 146 8.28 0.74 8.51
N LYS A 147 8.12 1.67 9.45
CA LYS A 147 9.11 1.98 10.49
C LYS A 147 8.45 1.90 11.87
N PRO A 148 9.06 1.17 12.82
CA PRO A 148 8.46 0.90 14.14
C PRO A 148 8.38 2.14 15.05
N TYR A 149 9.11 3.22 14.72
CA TYR A 149 9.18 4.45 15.50
C TYR A 149 8.33 5.60 14.92
N LYS A 150 7.53 5.33 13.88
CA LYS A 150 6.66 6.35 13.26
C LYS A 150 5.22 6.14 13.70
N SER A 151 4.57 7.22 14.14
CA SER A 151 3.11 7.25 14.25
C SER A 151 2.47 7.09 12.89
N ASP A 152 1.44 6.28 12.82
CA ASP A 152 0.45 6.32 11.75
C ASP A 152 -0.92 6.51 12.42
N PRO A 153 -1.73 7.48 11.96
CA PRO A 153 -3.09 7.69 12.46
C PRO A 153 -3.92 6.40 12.50
N VAL A 154 -3.66 5.44 11.60
CA VAL A 154 -4.32 4.13 11.55
C VAL A 154 -4.09 3.29 12.81
N PHE A 155 -2.95 3.44 13.48
CA PHE A 155 -2.65 2.73 14.72
C PHE A 155 -3.24 3.41 15.96
N GLY A 156 -3.63 4.69 15.89
CA GLY A 156 -4.15 5.43 17.06
C GLY A 156 -3.16 5.44 18.23
N CYS A 157 -1.88 5.62 17.92
CA CYS A 157 -0.77 5.60 18.87
C CYS A 157 0.01 6.91 18.81
N ASN A 158 0.52 7.36 19.96
CA ASN A 158 1.31 8.57 20.04
C ASN A 158 2.61 8.46 19.22
N ILE A 159 3.05 9.60 18.65
CA ILE A 159 4.25 9.73 17.81
C ILE A 159 5.50 9.26 18.54
N SER A 160 5.60 9.62 19.82
CA SER A 160 6.65 9.13 20.70
C SER A 160 6.04 8.25 21.77
N LEU A 161 6.64 7.07 21.93
CA LEU A 161 6.33 6.14 23.01
C LEU A 161 7.35 6.26 24.17
N GLU A 162 8.30 7.19 24.10
CA GLU A 162 9.41 7.30 25.06
C GLU A 162 8.97 7.63 26.49
N ASN A 163 7.85 8.34 26.62
CA ASN A 163 7.28 8.74 27.91
C ASN A 163 5.98 8.00 28.25
N GLU A 164 5.52 7.09 27.37
CA GLU A 164 4.30 6.31 27.58
C GLU A 164 4.51 5.19 28.63
N PRO A 165 3.47 4.80 29.38
CA PRO A 165 3.55 3.67 30.29
C PRO A 165 3.78 2.37 29.50
N PHE A 166 4.38 1.37 30.15
CA PHE A 166 4.71 0.09 29.51
C PHE A 166 3.52 -0.53 28.75
N PHE A 167 2.32 -0.48 29.31
CA PHE A 167 1.13 -1.04 28.68
C PHE A 167 0.76 -0.34 27.36
N GLU A 168 0.91 0.98 27.26
CA GLU A 168 0.67 1.69 25.99
C GLU A 168 1.73 1.34 24.96
N ARG A 169 3.01 1.23 25.36
CA ARG A 169 4.06 0.76 24.45
C ARG A 169 3.80 -0.65 23.96
N PHE A 170 3.39 -1.55 24.86
CA PHE A 170 3.04 -2.93 24.53
C PHE A 170 1.82 -3.00 23.61
N ARG A 171 0.79 -2.19 23.87
CA ARG A 171 -0.40 -2.09 23.02
C ARG A 171 -0.02 -1.64 21.62
N CYS A 172 0.73 -0.54 21.50
CA CYS A 172 1.11 0.05 20.23
C CYS A 172 2.12 -0.80 19.43
N ALA A 173 3.07 -1.45 20.10
CA ALA A 173 4.10 -2.24 19.41
C ALA A 173 3.62 -3.65 19.01
N LEU A 174 2.63 -4.22 19.71
CA LEU A 174 2.23 -5.63 19.51
C LEU A 174 0.72 -5.81 19.33
N VAL A 175 -0.09 -5.35 20.28
CA VAL A 175 -1.53 -5.64 20.28
C VAL A 175 -2.23 -4.99 19.07
N GLN A 176 -1.94 -3.71 18.81
CA GLN A 176 -2.57 -2.94 17.75
C GLN A 176 -2.19 -3.48 16.35
N PRO A 177 -0.90 -3.73 16.02
CA PRO A 177 -0.54 -4.40 14.76
C PRO A 177 -1.23 -5.76 14.57
N LEU A 178 -1.35 -6.56 15.63
CA LEU A 178 -2.03 -7.86 15.56
C LEU A 178 -3.54 -7.71 15.31
N GLN A 179 -4.19 -6.73 15.93
CA GLN A 179 -5.61 -6.45 15.68
C GLN A 179 -5.86 -5.99 14.25
N ILE A 180 -4.99 -5.14 13.70
CA ILE A 180 -5.07 -4.68 12.31
C ILE A 180 -4.83 -5.85 11.35
N ALA A 181 -3.80 -6.65 11.58
CA ALA A 181 -3.52 -7.84 10.78
C ALA A 181 -4.70 -8.83 10.80
N TYR A 182 -5.32 -9.03 11.96
CA TYR A 182 -6.52 -9.85 12.10
C TYR A 182 -7.70 -9.27 11.32
N ALA A 183 -7.93 -7.96 11.40
CA ALA A 183 -9.00 -7.27 10.68
C ALA A 183 -8.82 -7.31 9.16
N TYR A 184 -7.59 -7.25 8.65
CA TYR A 184 -7.30 -7.29 7.21
C TYR A 184 -7.23 -8.71 6.64
N ARG A 185 -7.09 -9.73 7.49
CA ARG A 185 -6.99 -11.15 7.07
C ARG A 185 -8.11 -11.62 6.12
N PRO A 186 -9.40 -11.31 6.34
CA PRO A 186 -10.46 -11.76 5.43
C PRO A 186 -10.30 -11.19 4.02
N PHE A 187 -9.96 -9.90 3.93
CA PHE A 187 -9.70 -9.22 2.66
C PHE A 187 -8.53 -9.85 1.93
N THR A 188 -7.40 -10.05 2.60
CA THR A 188 -6.20 -10.63 1.97
C THR A 188 -6.48 -12.02 1.42
N ARG A 189 -7.26 -12.84 2.14
CA ARG A 189 -7.70 -14.16 1.67
C ARG A 189 -8.59 -14.04 0.45
N GLN A 190 -9.65 -13.24 0.51
CA GLN A 190 -10.58 -13.07 -0.60
C GLN A 190 -9.88 -12.57 -1.87
N LEU A 191 -8.94 -11.63 -1.73
CA LEU A 191 -8.16 -11.12 -2.85
C LEU A 191 -7.27 -12.21 -3.46
N ASN A 192 -6.63 -13.03 -2.63
CA ASN A 192 -5.82 -14.15 -3.13
C ASN A 192 -6.69 -15.22 -3.81
N ASP A 193 -7.84 -15.57 -3.23
CA ASP A 193 -8.78 -16.52 -3.83
C ASP A 193 -9.23 -16.05 -5.22
N ILE A 194 -9.52 -14.75 -5.37
CA ILE A 194 -9.88 -14.15 -6.66
C ILE A 194 -8.71 -14.22 -7.65
N ARG A 195 -7.48 -13.89 -7.21
CA ARG A 195 -6.29 -13.98 -8.06
C ARG A 195 -6.06 -15.40 -8.55
N ASP A 196 -6.21 -16.39 -7.67
CA ASP A 196 -6.07 -17.81 -8.01
C ASP A 196 -7.15 -18.24 -9.02
N GLN A 197 -8.41 -17.87 -8.81
CA GLN A 197 -9.50 -18.13 -9.75
C GLN A 197 -9.25 -17.55 -11.14
N MET A 198 -8.56 -16.40 -11.21
CA MET A 198 -8.22 -15.73 -12.46
C MET A 198 -6.87 -16.14 -13.04
N ASN A 199 -6.15 -17.10 -12.42
CA ASN A 199 -4.78 -17.49 -12.76
C ASN A 199 -3.80 -16.29 -12.80
N ILE A 200 -4.00 -15.32 -11.91
CA ILE A 200 -3.13 -14.17 -11.74
C ILE A 200 -2.01 -14.57 -10.79
N LYS A 201 -0.75 -14.44 -11.24
CA LYS A 201 0.38 -14.63 -10.33
C LYS A 201 0.29 -13.56 -9.25
N SER A 202 0.13 -13.97 -8.00
CA SER A 202 0.16 -13.07 -6.86
C SER A 202 1.56 -12.47 -6.75
N VAL A 203 1.74 -11.29 -7.33
CA VAL A 203 2.96 -10.50 -7.15
C VAL A 203 2.65 -9.52 -6.03
N SER A 204 3.32 -9.65 -4.89
CA SER A 204 3.05 -8.90 -3.66
C SER A 204 3.11 -7.37 -3.87
N GLY A 205 2.01 -6.74 -4.27
CA GLY A 205 1.86 -5.27 -4.40
C GLY A 205 3.04 -4.57 -5.07
N LYS A 206 3.77 -5.26 -5.95
CA LYS A 206 5.11 -4.85 -6.32
C LYS A 206 5.01 -3.71 -7.32
N VAL A 207 5.58 -2.58 -6.95
CA VAL A 207 5.69 -1.41 -7.80
C VAL A 207 7.13 -1.11 -8.15
N SER A 208 7.35 -0.59 -9.36
CA SER A 208 8.68 -0.19 -9.82
C SER A 208 9.17 1.06 -9.09
N LEU A 209 8.24 1.95 -8.74
CA LEU A 209 8.45 3.17 -7.98
C LEU A 209 7.23 3.40 -7.10
N ALA A 210 7.44 3.80 -5.85
CA ALA A 210 6.40 4.21 -4.91
C ALA A 210 6.52 5.71 -4.67
N LEU A 211 5.42 6.43 -4.85
CA LEU A 211 5.28 7.85 -4.59
C LEU A 211 4.44 8.01 -3.33
N ILE A 212 5.00 8.65 -2.31
CA ILE A 212 4.33 8.86 -1.04
C ILE A 212 3.94 10.32 -0.93
N ASP A 213 2.64 10.55 -0.85
CA ASP A 213 2.11 11.87 -0.53
C ASP A 213 2.10 12.02 1.00
N THR A 214 3.10 12.70 1.51
CA THR A 214 3.22 13.04 2.95
C THR A 214 3.71 14.47 3.09
N PHE A 215 3.25 15.16 4.13
CA PHE A 215 3.60 16.56 4.35
C PHE A 215 4.97 16.69 5.02
N PHE A 216 5.88 17.39 4.36
CA PHE A 216 7.23 17.65 4.89
C PHE A 216 7.16 18.43 6.21
N GLY A 217 7.60 17.80 7.31
CA GLY A 217 7.61 18.40 8.65
C GLY A 217 6.51 17.93 9.61
N PHE A 218 5.50 17.21 9.13
CA PHE A 218 4.55 16.51 10.01
C PHE A 218 5.05 15.11 10.38
N GLU A 219 5.84 14.51 9.49
CA GLU A 219 6.50 13.25 9.72
C GLU A 219 7.99 13.43 10.00
N LEU A 220 8.51 12.67 10.97
CA LEU A 220 9.95 12.62 11.25
C LEU A 220 10.74 12.17 9.99
N PRO A 221 11.93 12.74 9.70
CA PRO A 221 12.76 12.25 8.60
C PRO A 221 13.08 10.75 8.76
N GLN A 222 13.03 9.99 7.66
CA GLN A 222 13.41 8.58 7.65
C GLN A 222 14.22 8.22 6.41
N SER A 223 15.07 7.20 6.53
CA SER A 223 15.71 6.58 5.38
C SER A 223 14.66 5.84 4.53
N LEU A 224 14.65 6.12 3.22
CA LEU A 224 13.74 5.49 2.25
C LEU A 224 14.51 4.53 1.34
N ALA A 225 13.85 3.46 0.90
CA ALA A 225 14.39 2.62 -0.15
C ALA A 225 14.56 3.40 -1.48
N PRO A 226 15.48 3.01 -2.37
CA PRO A 226 15.75 3.74 -3.62
C PRO A 226 14.56 3.87 -4.57
N ASN A 227 13.56 2.99 -4.42
CA ASN A 227 12.33 2.96 -5.21
C ASN A 227 11.15 3.62 -4.48
N VAL A 228 11.39 4.38 -3.40
CA VAL A 228 10.37 5.11 -2.65
C VAL A 228 10.73 6.58 -2.64
N GLN A 229 9.82 7.44 -3.11
CA GLN A 229 10.02 8.87 -3.19
C GLN A 229 8.84 9.58 -2.53
N VAL A 230 9.13 10.55 -1.68
CA VAL A 230 8.12 11.45 -1.13
C VAL A 230 7.87 12.55 -2.17
N ILE A 231 6.60 12.80 -2.49
CA ILE A 231 6.18 13.92 -3.32
C ILE A 231 5.51 14.93 -2.40
N ASN A 232 5.98 16.17 -2.46
CA ASN A 232 5.45 17.27 -1.67
C ASN A 232 4.37 18.03 -2.46
N ASP A 233 3.32 18.47 -1.76
CA ASP A 233 2.50 19.60 -2.19
C ASP A 233 2.95 20.86 -1.42
N PRO A 234 3.69 21.79 -2.05
CA PRO A 234 4.13 23.02 -1.42
C PRO A 234 3.00 24.05 -1.43
N TYR A 235 2.20 24.10 -0.37
CA TYR A 235 1.33 25.26 -0.09
C TYR A 235 1.78 25.97 1.19
#